data_AF-A0A9J6GVW4-F1
#
_entry.id   AF-A0A9J6GVW4-F1
#
_cell.length_a   1.000
_cell.length_b   1.000
_cell.length_c   1.000
_cell.angle_alpha   90.00
_cell.angle_beta   90.00
_cell.angle_gamma   90.00
#
_symmetry.space_group_name_H-M   'P 1'
#
loop_
_entity.id
_entity.type
_entity.pdbx_description
1 polymer ?
#
loop_
_entity_poly.entity_id
_entity_poly.type
_entity_poly.pdbx_seq_one_letter_code
_entity_poly.pdbx_strand_id
1 'polypeptide(L)' 'MTDPSNLAPSGPLLPDVSSRPPDVAVIQLRLPTFVRKNPHIWLAQVEAVFDLRRVTSKTTRFRHLL' A
#
# COMPACT_ATOMS: atom_id res chain seq x y z
N MET A 1 15.36 10.75 -53.76
CA MET A 1 15.51 10.13 -52.42
C MET A 1 15.15 11.19 -51.39
N THR A 2 13.88 11.25 -51.01
CA THR A 2 13.39 12.11 -49.94
C THR A 2 13.03 11.20 -48.78
N ASP A 3 13.82 11.29 -47.71
CA ASP A 3 13.67 10.56 -46.46
C ASP A 3 12.47 11.16 -45.68
N PRO A 4 11.44 10.38 -45.31
CA PRO A 4 10.32 10.89 -44.52
C PRO A 4 10.51 10.70 -43.00
N SER A 5 11.74 10.79 -42.48
CA SER A 5 12.00 10.69 -41.04
C SER A 5 12.07 12.06 -40.36
N ASN A 6 10.97 12.82 -40.34
CA ASN A 6 10.76 13.83 -39.28
C ASN A 6 9.36 14.45 -39.28
N LEU A 7 8.35 13.76 -38.77
CA LEU A 7 7.12 14.40 -38.30
C LEU A 7 6.48 13.54 -37.20
N ALA A 8 7.11 13.52 -36.02
CA ALA A 8 6.39 13.27 -34.79
C ALA A 8 6.27 14.62 -34.07
N PRO A 9 5.05 15.16 -33.86
CA PRO A 9 4.89 16.38 -33.08
C PRO A 9 5.36 16.09 -31.67
N SER A 10 6.33 16.88 -31.19
CA SER A 10 6.71 16.93 -29.78
C SER A 10 5.52 17.45 -28.99
N GLY A 11 4.57 16.57 -28.69
CA GLY A 11 3.52 16.84 -27.71
C GLY A 11 4.17 17.05 -26.34
N PRO A 12 3.65 17.95 -25.50
CA PRO A 12 4.16 18.10 -24.15
C PRO A 12 4.09 16.75 -23.45
N LEU A 13 5.24 16.26 -22.99
CA LEU A 13 5.32 15.12 -22.08
C LEU A 13 4.45 15.48 -20.88
N LEU A 14 3.24 14.93 -20.84
CA LEU A 14 2.37 15.08 -19.68
C LEU A 14 3.19 14.64 -18.46
N PRO A 15 3.21 15.42 -17.37
CA PRO A 15 3.83 14.94 -16.15
C PRO A 15 3.19 13.59 -15.83
N ASP A 16 4.04 12.60 -15.51
CA ASP A 16 3.63 11.27 -15.10
C ASP A 16 2.71 11.38 -13.86
N VAL A 17 1.40 11.53 -14.09
CA VAL A 17 0.39 11.68 -13.02
C VAL A 17 0.18 10.35 -12.29
N SER A 18 0.82 9.26 -12.71
CA SER A 18 0.57 7.93 -12.19
C SER A 18 1.59 7.45 -11.15
N SER A 19 2.23 8.36 -10.43
CA SER A 19 2.94 8.02 -9.19
C SER A 19 2.37 8.78 -7.99
N ARG A 20 1.04 8.80 -7.86
CA ARG A 20 0.46 9.04 -6.54
C ARG A 20 0.81 7.80 -5.71
N PRO A 21 1.59 7.90 -4.62
CA PRO A 21 1.77 6.77 -3.72
C PRO A 21 0.37 6.27 -3.33
N PRO A 22 0.14 4.96 -3.29
CA PRO A 22 -1.19 4.42 -3.01
C PRO A 22 -1.72 5.12 -1.77
N ASP A 23 -2.91 5.71 -1.89
CA ASP A 23 -3.56 6.47 -0.82
C ASP A 23 -3.64 5.52 0.38
N VAL A 24 -2.74 5.70 1.36
CA VAL A 24 -2.71 4.83 2.53
C VAL A 24 -3.87 5.29 3.38
N ALA A 25 -5.02 4.63 3.18
CA ALA A 25 -6.18 4.85 4.03
C ALA A 25 -5.73 4.70 5.48
N VAL A 26 -5.89 5.78 6.28
CA VAL A 26 -5.62 5.75 7.71
C VAL A 26 -6.72 4.91 8.35
N ILE A 27 -6.51 3.59 8.37
CA ILE A 27 -7.45 2.66 8.99
C ILE A 27 -7.23 2.77 10.49
N GLN A 28 -8.21 3.32 11.22
CA GLN A 28 -8.23 3.20 12.68
C GLN A 28 -8.44 1.73 13.05
N LEU A 29 -7.33 1.05 13.33
CA LEU A 29 -7.31 -0.34 13.71
C LEU A 29 -7.20 -0.44 15.24
N ARG A 30 -8.18 -1.09 15.87
CA ARG A 30 -8.06 -1.47 17.28
C ARG A 30 -7.43 -2.85 17.37
N LEU A 31 -6.21 -2.91 17.87
CA LEU A 31 -5.53 -4.16 18.12
C LEU A 31 -6.07 -4.82 19.40
N PRO A 32 -6.14 -6.16 19.44
CA PRO A 32 -6.48 -6.89 20.66
C PRO A 32 -5.41 -6.67 21.74
N THR A 33 -5.83 -6.73 23.01
CA THR A 33 -4.94 -6.62 24.17
C THR A 33 -3.92 -7.75 24.15
N PHE A 34 -2.65 -7.41 24.41
CA PHE A 34 -1.58 -8.40 24.42
C PHE A 34 -1.76 -9.45 25.53
N VAL A 35 -1.72 -10.73 25.15
CA VAL A 35 -1.87 -11.85 26.08
C VAL A 35 -0.54 -12.60 26.22
N ARG A 36 0.21 -12.31 27.29
CA ARG A 36 1.52 -12.97 27.57
C ARG A 36 1.44 -14.48 27.69
N LYS A 37 0.32 -15.00 28.20
CA LYS A 37 0.12 -16.44 28.43
C LYS A 37 0.11 -17.24 27.12
N ASN A 38 -0.36 -16.64 26.03
CA ASN A 38 -0.49 -17.27 24.73
C ASN A 38 -0.25 -16.24 23.60
N PRO A 39 1.01 -15.91 23.30
CA PRO A 39 1.33 -14.90 22.30
C PRO A 39 0.90 -15.30 20.88
N HIS A 40 0.86 -16.60 20.58
CA HIS A 40 0.40 -17.12 19.28
C HIS A 40 -1.07 -16.80 19.00
N ILE A 41 -1.93 -16.89 20.04
CA ILE A 41 -3.35 -16.57 19.90
C ILE A 41 -3.52 -15.07 19.67
N TRP A 42 -2.79 -14.23 20.41
CA TRP A 42 -2.81 -12.79 20.20
C TRP A 42 -2.36 -12.42 18.78
N LEU A 43 -1.30 -13.05 18.28
CA LEU A 43 -0.82 -12.82 16.91
C LEU A 43 -1.87 -13.20 15.87
N ALA A 44 -2.50 -14.38 16.01
CA ALA A 44 -3.57 -14.81 15.11
C ALA A 44 -4.77 -13.85 15.10
N GLN A 45 -5.11 -13.28 16.26
CA GLN A 45 -6.17 -12.26 16.36
C GLN A 45 -5.78 -10.96 15.65
N VAL A 46 -4.53 -10.52 15.80
CA VAL A 46 -3.98 -9.35 15.08
C VAL A 46 -4.04 -9.57 13.57
N GLU A 47 -3.63 -10.75 13.10
CA GLU A 47 -3.67 -11.11 11.67
C GLU A 47 -5.11 -11.13 11.13
N ALA A 48 -6.05 -11.73 11.85
CA ALA A 48 -7.46 -11.72 11.47
C ALA A 48 -8.03 -10.30 11.37
N VAL A 49 -7.60 -9.40 12.25
CA VAL A 49 -7.99 -7.98 12.23
C VAL A 49 -7.42 -7.26 11.00
N PHE A 50 -6.18 -7.56 10.59
CA PHE A 50 -5.60 -7.04 9.35
C PHE A 50 -6.32 -7.55 8.11
N ASP A 51 -6.67 -8.84 8.08
CA ASP A 51 -7.37 -9.46 6.95
C ASP A 51 -8.79 -8.88 6.80
N LEU A 52 -9.51 -8.70 7.91
CA LEU A 52 -10.84 -8.06 7.92
C LEU A 52 -10.81 -6.62 7.39
N ARG A 53 -9.72 -5.89 7.64
CA ARG A 53 -9.54 -4.51 7.17
C ARG A 53 -8.80 -4.41 5.84
N ARG A 54 -8.54 -5.54 5.17
CA ARG A 54 -7.82 -5.63 3.90
C ARG A 54 -6.47 -4.89 3.95
N VAL A 55 -5.79 -4.94 5.10
CA VAL A 55 -4.43 -4.41 5.23
C VAL A 55 -3.48 -5.43 4.59
N THR A 56 -3.25 -5.27 3.29
CA THR A 56 -2.46 -6.19 2.45
C THR A 56 -0.97 -5.84 2.45
N SER A 57 -0.60 -4.60 2.73
CA SER A 57 0.79 -4.17 2.78
C SER A 57 1.44 -4.56 4.11
N LYS A 58 2.52 -5.35 4.03
CA LYS A 58 3.36 -5.72 5.19
C LYS A 58 3.84 -4.48 5.93
N THR A 59 4.29 -3.46 5.21
CA THR A 59 4.73 -2.18 5.76
C THR A 59 3.64 -1.50 6.59
N THR A 60 2.39 -1.58 6.14
CA THR A 60 1.24 -1.01 6.89
C THR A 60 0.92 -1.82 8.14
N ARG A 61 1.01 -3.17 8.09
CA ARG A 61 0.83 -4.03 9.28
C ARG A 61 1.84 -3.69 10.37
N PHE A 62 3.12 -3.54 10.02
CA PHE A 62 4.19 -3.19 10.97
C PHE A 62 3.98 -1.81 11.60
N ARG A 63 3.51 -0.81 10.84
CA ARG A 63 3.20 0.52 11.38
C ARG A 63 2.11 0.52 12.45
N HIS A 64 1.21 -0.48 12.45
CA HIS A 64 0.20 -0.62 13.49
C HIS A 64 0.71 -1.29 14.78
N LEU A 65 1.88 -1.93 14.74
CA LEU A 65 2.44 -2.70 15.85
C LEU A 65 3.56 -1.97 16.62
N LEU A 66 4.04 -0.83 16.11
CA LEU A 66 5.00 0.08 16.76
C LEU A 66 4.26 1.05 17.70
#